data_AF-A0A1Q3QC90-F1
#
_entry.id   AF-A0A1Q3QC90-F1
#
_cell.length_a   1.000
_cell.length_b   1.000
_cell.length_c   1.000
_cell.angle_alpha   90.00
_cell.angle_beta   90.00
_cell.angle_gamma   90.00
#
_symmetry.space_group_name_H-M   'P 1'
#
loop_
_entity.id
_entity.type
_entity.pdbx_description
1 polymer ?
#
loop_
_entity_poly.entity_id
_entity_poly.type
_entity_poly.pdbx_seq_one_letter_code
_entity_poly.pdbx_strand_id
1 'polypeptide(L)'
;MDFLSDKKLSNSQGKIYVGRTSGFGDPLSIMYRRFSSHHMRPIGYGNPRLDVAAQGIAGRYAIRGREQQLIDFYGGVGSPRVGNSIRGVSRSNPAGRGFHLLSNQYFGPLAPYTGF
;
A
#
# COMPACT_ATOMS: atom_id res chain seq x y z
N MET A 1 17.58 6.69 -7.87
CA MET A 1 16.31 6.03 -8.24
C MET A 1 15.64 5.57 -6.96
N ASP A 2 14.49 6.13 -6.63
CA ASP A 2 13.70 5.68 -5.47
C ASP A 2 12.85 4.48 -5.87
N PHE A 3 12.94 3.39 -5.12
CA PHE A 3 11.95 2.32 -5.23
C PHE A 3 10.81 2.61 -4.29
N LEU A 4 9.60 2.45 -4.80
CA LEU A 4 8.38 2.52 -4.02
C LEU A 4 7.81 1.14 -3.86
N SER A 5 7.69 0.68 -2.62
CA SER A 5 7.17 -0.63 -2.28
C SER A 5 5.89 -0.51 -1.49
N ASP A 6 4.89 -1.32 -1.83
CA ASP A 6 3.77 -1.56 -0.94
C ASP A 6 4.05 -2.79 -0.06
N LYS A 7 3.72 -2.69 1.22
CA LYS A 7 3.96 -3.75 2.21
C LYS A 7 2.67 -4.15 2.90
N LYS A 8 2.54 -5.45 3.14
CA LYS A 8 1.46 -6.03 3.95
C LYS A 8 2.03 -6.45 5.30
N LEU A 9 1.32 -6.09 6.35
CA LEU A 9 1.55 -6.57 7.70
C LEU A 9 0.30 -7.33 8.15
N SER A 10 0.47 -8.47 8.80
CA SER A 10 -0.62 -9.23 9.42
C SER A 10 -0.46 -9.29 10.93
N ASN A 11 -1.57 -9.21 11.68
CA ASN A 11 -1.58 -9.51 13.11
C ASN A 11 -2.17 -10.89 13.41
N SER A 12 -2.14 -11.34 14.67
CA SER A 12 -2.68 -12.63 15.11
C SER A 12 -4.20 -12.79 14.91
N GLN A 13 -4.92 -11.68 14.72
CA GLN A 13 -6.36 -11.66 14.45
C GLN A 13 -6.68 -11.71 12.94
N GLY A 14 -5.67 -11.82 12.08
CA GLY A 14 -5.84 -11.84 10.63
C GLY A 14 -6.09 -10.47 9.99
N LYS A 15 -5.96 -9.36 10.74
CA LYS A 15 -6.05 -8.00 10.17
C LYS A 15 -4.83 -7.71 9.31
N ILE A 16 -5.07 -7.11 8.16
CA ILE A 16 -4.03 -6.70 7.21
C ILE A 16 -3.89 -5.19 7.24
N TYR A 17 -2.68 -4.72 7.50
CA TYR A 17 -2.29 -3.33 7.30
C TYR A 17 -1.46 -3.23 6.02
N VAL A 18 -1.78 -2.23 5.21
CA VAL A 18 -1.13 -1.95 3.93
C VAL A 18 -0.43 -0.60 4.02
N GLY A 19 0.74 -0.45 3.43
CA GLY A 19 1.43 0.83 3.43
C GLY A 19 2.53 0.92 2.41
N ARG A 20 2.69 2.10 1.80
CA ARG A 20 3.79 2.38 0.88
C ARG A 20 5.01 3.03 1.53
N THR A 21 6.20 2.81 0.96
CA THR A 21 7.44 3.48 1.35
C THR A 21 8.35 3.71 0.16
N SER A 22 9.22 4.73 0.24
CA SER A 22 10.25 5.04 -0.76
C SER A 22 11.63 5.08 -0.15
N GLY A 23 12.65 4.79 -0.96
CA GLY A 23 14.04 5.08 -0.62
C GLY A 23 15.02 4.61 -1.69
N PHE A 24 16.30 4.76 -1.38
CA PHE A 24 17.41 4.26 -2.20
C PHE A 24 17.83 2.85 -1.76
N GLY A 25 18.22 2.03 -2.73
CA GLY A 25 18.63 0.62 -2.56
C GLY A 25 17.60 -0.36 -3.12
N ASP A 26 17.70 -1.63 -2.76
CA ASP A 26 16.71 -2.63 -3.17
C ASP A 26 15.37 -2.47 -2.40
N PRO A 27 14.23 -2.85 -3.01
CA PRO A 27 12.90 -2.71 -2.37
C PRO A 27 12.77 -3.41 -1.01
N LEU A 28 13.43 -4.55 -0.83
CA LEU A 28 13.31 -5.35 0.38
C LEU A 28 14.01 -4.64 1.55
N SER A 29 15.22 -4.15 1.33
CA SER A 29 15.97 -3.36 2.31
C SER A 29 15.24 -2.07 2.68
N ILE A 30 14.63 -1.38 1.71
CA ILE A 30 13.83 -0.17 1.98
C ILE A 30 12.63 -0.52 2.87
N MET A 31 11.92 -1.60 2.56
CA MET A 31 10.79 -2.09 3.35
C MET A 31 11.18 -2.41 4.79
N TYR A 32 12.26 -3.18 4.99
CA TYR A 32 12.73 -3.53 6.33
C TYR A 32 13.25 -2.33 7.11
N ARG A 33 13.95 -1.39 6.46
CA ARG A 33 14.39 -0.12 7.07
C ARG A 33 13.21 0.72 7.54
N ARG A 34 12.12 0.79 6.76
CA ARG A 34 10.89 1.48 7.19
C ARG A 34 10.13 0.71 8.26
N PHE A 35 10.23 -0.62 8.27
CA PHE A 35 9.57 -1.45 9.25
C PHE A 35 10.20 -1.34 10.64
N SER A 36 11.52 -1.25 10.76
CA SER A 36 12.23 -1.28 12.04
C SER A 36 11.68 -0.29 13.08
N SER A 37 11.29 0.92 12.66
CA SER A 37 10.71 1.97 13.50
C SER A 37 9.18 2.14 13.35
N HIS A 38 8.48 1.16 12.77
CA HIS A 38 7.07 1.29 12.42
C HIS A 38 6.12 1.09 13.61
N HIS A 39 5.20 2.04 13.81
CA HIS A 39 4.23 2.03 14.91
C HIS A 39 3.30 0.81 14.95
N MET A 40 3.13 0.08 13.85
CA MET A 40 2.32 -1.15 13.84
C MET A 40 3.00 -2.33 14.54
N ARG A 41 4.34 -2.32 14.66
CA ARG A 41 5.10 -3.39 15.34
C ARG A 41 4.70 -3.58 16.80
N PRO A 42 4.73 -2.54 17.65
CA PRO A 42 4.37 -2.70 19.07
C PRO A 42 2.92 -3.15 19.29
N ILE A 43 2.03 -2.98 18.31
CA ILE A 43 0.62 -3.42 18.39
C ILE A 43 0.37 -4.79 17.71
N GLY A 44 1.43 -5.59 17.56
CA GLY A 44 1.30 -7.02 17.22
C GLY A 44 1.25 -7.34 15.73
N TYR A 45 1.61 -6.41 14.85
CA TYR A 45 1.76 -6.71 13.43
C TYR A 45 3.15 -7.30 13.14
N GLY A 46 3.16 -8.44 12.45
CA GLY A 46 4.36 -9.21 12.13
C GLY A 46 5.23 -8.59 11.03
N ASN A 47 6.19 -9.38 10.55
CA ASN A 47 7.13 -8.95 9.52
C ASN A 47 6.42 -8.54 8.22
N PRO A 48 6.91 -7.49 7.53
CA PRO A 48 6.33 -7.02 6.30
C PRO A 48 6.55 -8.00 5.15
N ARG A 49 5.57 -8.06 4.24
CA ARG A 49 5.69 -8.73 2.94
C ARG A 49 5.57 -7.71 1.83
N LEU A 50 6.50 -7.75 0.87
CA LEU A 50 6.46 -6.91 -0.31
C LEU A 50 5.32 -7.36 -1.24
N ASP A 51 4.47 -6.44 -1.69
CA ASP A 51 3.48 -6.71 -2.75
C ASP A 51 4.10 -6.48 -4.13
N VAL A 52 4.49 -5.24 -4.40
CA VAL A 52 5.09 -4.80 -5.66
C VAL A 52 6.09 -3.68 -5.41
N ALA A 53 6.99 -3.46 -6.37
CA ALA A 53 7.90 -2.33 -6.39
C ALA A 53 7.92 -1.66 -7.77
N ALA A 54 8.08 -0.34 -7.79
CA ALA A 54 8.30 0.41 -9.02
C ALA A 54 9.24 1.60 -8.81
N GLN A 55 9.78 2.10 -9.91
CA GLN A 55 10.67 3.26 -9.94
C GLN A 55 10.07 4.42 -10.76
N GLY A 56 10.62 5.61 -10.54
CA GLY A 56 10.24 6.81 -11.28
C GLY A 56 8.90 7.43 -10.84
N ILE A 57 8.57 8.57 -11.44
CA ILE A 57 7.38 9.36 -11.09
C ILE A 57 6.10 8.57 -11.35
N ALA A 58 6.01 7.90 -12.51
CA ALA A 58 4.88 7.04 -12.83
C ALA A 58 4.75 5.86 -11.85
N GLY A 59 5.87 5.20 -11.51
CA GLY A 59 5.88 4.15 -10.48
C GLY A 59 5.38 4.66 -9.12
N ARG A 60 5.72 5.89 -8.73
CA ARG A 60 5.22 6.50 -7.49
C ARG A 60 3.71 6.65 -7.44
N TYR A 61 3.12 7.04 -8.55
CA TYR A 61 1.68 7.18 -8.68
C TYR A 61 1.00 5.81 -8.78
N ALA A 62 1.60 4.84 -9.45
CA ALA A 62 1.11 3.46 -9.52
C ALA A 62 1.07 2.78 -8.14
N ILE A 63 2.13 2.94 -7.33
CA ILE A 63 2.19 2.41 -5.96
C ILE A 63 1.16 3.08 -5.04
N ARG A 64 0.89 4.39 -5.23
CA ARG A 64 -0.19 5.07 -4.51
C ARG A 64 -1.55 4.47 -4.82
N GLY A 65 -1.82 4.18 -6.09
CA GLY A 65 -3.05 3.49 -6.49
C GLY A 65 -3.13 2.08 -5.93
N ARG A 66 -1.99 1.37 -5.93
CA ARG A 66 -1.90 -0.01 -5.46
C ARG A 66 -2.22 -0.15 -3.97
N GLU A 67 -1.70 0.77 -3.15
CA GLU A 67 -2.01 0.84 -1.71
C GLU A 67 -3.53 0.95 -1.49
N GLN A 68 -4.21 1.80 -2.27
CA GLN A 68 -5.67 1.93 -2.16
C GLN A 68 -6.41 0.67 -2.63
N GLN A 69 -5.98 0.07 -3.74
CA GLN A 69 -6.59 -1.17 -4.24
C GLN A 69 -6.44 -2.32 -3.25
N LEU A 70 -5.29 -2.44 -2.57
CA LEU A 70 -5.08 -3.45 -1.55
C LEU A 70 -5.97 -3.23 -0.33
N ILE A 71 -6.09 -1.98 0.14
CA ILE A 71 -7.03 -1.63 1.20
C ILE A 71 -8.45 -2.05 0.81
N ASP A 72 -8.90 -1.72 -0.41
CA ASP A 72 -10.24 -2.05 -0.89
C ASP A 72 -10.44 -3.56 -1.11
N PHE A 73 -9.43 -4.27 -1.61
CA PHE A 73 -9.44 -5.73 -1.82
C PHE A 73 -9.70 -6.51 -0.52
N TYR A 74 -9.13 -6.06 0.60
CA TYR A 74 -9.38 -6.65 1.92
C TYR A 74 -10.70 -6.18 2.57
N GLY A 75 -11.47 -5.33 1.89
CA GLY A 75 -12.79 -4.87 2.29
C GLY A 75 -12.89 -3.38 2.64
N GLY A 76 -11.81 -2.62 2.49
CA GLY A 76 -11.78 -1.18 2.74
C GLY A 76 -11.62 -0.81 4.21
N VAL A 77 -11.37 0.48 4.46
CA VAL A 77 -11.29 1.05 5.81
C VAL A 77 -12.61 0.81 6.55
N GLY A 78 -12.52 0.34 7.80
CA GLY A 78 -13.67 -0.04 8.64
C GLY A 78 -14.02 -1.52 8.55
N SER A 79 -13.50 -2.26 7.57
CA SER A 79 -13.60 -3.73 7.52
C SER A 79 -12.89 -4.36 8.73
N PRO A 80 -13.44 -5.42 9.34
CA PRO A 80 -12.76 -6.15 10.41
C PRO A 80 -11.45 -6.81 9.95
N ARG A 81 -11.22 -6.92 8.63
CA ARG A 81 -10.00 -7.48 8.03
C ARG A 81 -8.91 -6.44 7.74
N VAL A 82 -9.22 -5.14 7.86
CA VAL A 82 -8.31 -4.05 7.49
C VAL A 82 -7.83 -3.32 8.74
N GLY A 83 -6.51 -3.22 8.89
CA GLY A 83 -5.84 -2.50 9.96
C GLY A 83 -5.66 -1.01 9.70
N ASN A 84 -5.79 -0.57 8.45
CA ASN A 84 -5.72 0.84 8.08
C ASN A 84 -6.93 1.61 8.63
N SER A 85 -6.66 2.65 9.41
CA SER A 85 -7.68 3.60 9.86
C SER A 85 -8.05 4.63 8.79
N ILE A 86 -7.21 4.79 7.77
CA ILE A 86 -7.39 5.75 6.68
C ILE A 86 -7.13 5.10 5.31
N ARG A 87 -7.68 5.74 4.28
CA ARG A 87 -7.48 5.37 2.88
C ARG A 87 -6.09 5.82 2.40
N GLY A 88 -5.46 5.06 1.50
CA GLY A 88 -4.23 5.49 0.79
C GLY A 88 -4.49 6.62 -0.22
N VAL A 89 -5.72 6.66 -0.77
CA VAL A 89 -6.24 7.72 -1.63
C VAL A 89 -7.64 8.13 -1.15
N SER A 90 -7.80 9.43 -0.82
CA SER A 90 -9.11 10.01 -0.49
C SER A 90 -10.12 9.74 -1.61
N ARG A 91 -11.38 9.52 -1.25
CA ARG A 91 -12.46 9.34 -2.23
C ARG A 91 -12.56 10.53 -3.18
N SER A 92 -12.48 11.74 -2.63
CA SER A 92 -12.58 13.02 -3.33
C SER A 92 -11.25 13.50 -3.96
N ASN A 93 -10.22 12.66 -4.01
CA ASN A 93 -8.96 13.07 -4.64
C ASN A 93 -9.18 13.19 -6.17
N PRO A 94 -9.00 14.37 -6.79
CA PRO A 94 -9.26 14.55 -8.22
C PRO A 94 -8.32 13.70 -9.09
N ALA A 95 -7.11 13.40 -8.61
CA ALA A 95 -6.17 12.50 -9.29
C ALA A 95 -6.40 11.02 -8.96
N GLY A 96 -7.40 10.68 -8.14
CA GLY A 96 -7.63 9.33 -7.62
C GLY A 96 -7.87 8.30 -8.72
N ARG A 97 -8.67 8.65 -9.73
CA ARG A 97 -8.89 7.79 -10.92
C ARG A 97 -7.59 7.55 -11.67
N GLY A 98 -6.74 8.57 -11.79
CA GLY A 98 -5.42 8.48 -12.43
C GLY A 98 -4.49 7.51 -11.69
N PHE A 99 -4.39 7.62 -10.36
CA PHE A 99 -3.59 6.66 -9.56
C PHE A 99 -4.09 5.22 -9.73
N HIS A 100 -5.41 5.02 -9.74
CA HIS A 100 -6.01 3.71 -9.92
C HIS A 100 -5.68 3.10 -11.29
N LEU A 101 -5.87 3.86 -12.37
CA LEU A 101 -5.58 3.40 -13.73
C LEU A 101 -4.10 3.08 -13.92
N LEU A 102 -3.22 3.94 -13.39
CA LEU A 102 -1.78 3.71 -13.50
C LEU A 102 -1.34 2.47 -12.70
N SER A 103 -1.98 2.20 -11.55
CA SER A 103 -1.76 0.96 -10.81
C SER A 103 -2.17 -0.27 -11.63
N ASN A 104 -3.34 -0.23 -12.28
CA ASN A 104 -3.77 -1.31 -13.18
C ASN A 104 -2.78 -1.53 -14.32
N GLN A 105 -2.26 -0.44 -14.91
CA GLN A 105 -1.30 -0.52 -16.00
C GLN A 105 0.02 -1.17 -15.57
N TYR A 106 0.50 -0.88 -14.36
CA TYR A 106 1.78 -1.39 -13.87
C TYR A 106 1.69 -2.82 -13.31
N PHE A 107 0.60 -3.13 -12.58
CA PHE A 107 0.54 -4.31 -11.71
C PHE A 107 -0.69 -5.20 -11.96
N GLY A 108 -1.52 -4.83 -12.94
CA GLY A 108 -2.81 -5.45 -13.17
C GLY A 108 -3.90 -5.01 -12.18
N PRO A 109 -5.18 -5.20 -12.55
CA PRO A 109 -6.31 -4.88 -11.70
C PRO A 109 -6.38 -5.77 -10.46
N LEU A 110 -6.71 -5.19 -9.31
CA LEU A 110 -6.85 -5.92 -8.04
C LEU A 110 -8.20 -5.68 -7.34
N ALA A 111 -8.70 -4.45 -7.37
CA ALA A 111 -10.00 -4.09 -6.81
C ALA A 111 -10.65 -3.03 -7.72
N PRO A 112 -11.98 -2.89 -7.72
CA PRO A 112 -12.67 -1.80 -8.41
C PRO A 112 -12.25 -0.43 -7.88
N TYR A 113 -12.44 0.62 -8.68
CA TYR A 113 -12.24 1.99 -8.23
C TYR A 113 -13.35 2.41 -7.25
N THR A 114 -12.98 2.98 -6.11
CA THR A 114 -13.91 3.29 -5.00
C THR A 114 -13.90 4.78 -4.57
N GLY A 115 -13.37 5.67 -5.42
CA GLY A 115 -13.37 7.13 -5.20
C GLY A 115 -14.35 7.85 -6.14
N PHE A 116 -14.88 9.00 -5.70
CA PHE A 116 -15.96 9.75 -6.34
C PHE A 116 -15.60 11.24 -6.39
#